data_AF-A0A072N5Y3-F1
#
_entry.id   AF-A0A072N5Y3-F1
#
_cell.length_a   1.000
_cell.length_b   1.000
_cell.length_c   1.000
_cell.angle_alpha   90.00
_cell.angle_beta   90.00
_cell.angle_gamma   90.00
#
_symmetry.space_group_name_H-M   'P 1'
#
loop_
_entity.id
_entity.type
_entity.pdbx_description
1 polymer ?
#
loop_
_entity_poly.entity_id
_entity_poly.type
_entity_poly.pdbx_seq_one_letter_code
_entity_poly.pdbx_strand_id
1 'polypeptide(L)'
;MITFLLIFSLLLVGFSGFLFWQLQEQKKLIAHMMDSEDLASSEQDPELVLTLRVVDPISVAKRESRSARMLADRLPVMVRKMVYQEVMKELEQELYEREIEVEMGIEYR
;
A
#
# COMPACT_ATOMS: atom_id res chain seq x y z
N MET A 1 11.68 21.65 -56.58
CA MET A 1 10.90 20.45 -56.16
C MET A 1 11.79 19.41 -55.48
N ILE A 2 12.85 18.91 -56.11
CA ILE A 2 13.74 17.88 -55.55
C ILE A 2 14.42 18.35 -54.25
N THR A 3 14.90 19.59 -54.19
CA THR A 3 15.51 20.17 -52.98
C THR A 3 14.55 20.23 -51.79
N PHE A 4 13.27 20.52 -52.04
CA PHE A 4 12.23 20.55 -51.01
C PHE A 4 11.90 19.14 -50.49
N LEU A 5 11.83 18.16 -51.41
CA LEU A 5 11.69 16.74 -51.08
C LEU A 5 12.87 16.21 -50.25
N LEU A 6 14.10 16.64 -50.58
CA LEU A 6 15.30 16.26 -49.83
C LEU A 6 15.31 16.82 -48.40
N ILE A 7 14.94 18.10 -48.24
CA ILE A 7 14.85 18.73 -46.92
C ILE A 7 13.75 18.06 -46.07
N PHE A 8 12.60 17.77 -46.68
CA PHE A 8 11.49 17.12 -45.99
C PHE A 8 11.84 15.69 -45.57
N SER A 9 12.53 14.94 -46.43
CA SER A 9 13.05 13.60 -46.12
C SER A 9 14.05 13.63 -44.96
N LEU A 10 14.96 14.60 -44.95
CA LEU A 10 15.95 14.77 -43.89
C LEU A 10 15.29 15.07 -42.53
N LEU A 11 14.27 15.93 -42.53
CA LEU A 11 13.48 16.23 -41.33
C LEU A 11 12.72 15.00 -40.83
N LEU A 12 12.13 14.22 -41.74
CA LEU A 12 11.37 13.02 -41.39
C LEU A 12 12.26 11.97 -40.72
N VAL A 13 13.47 11.77 -41.25
CA VAL A 13 14.47 10.86 -40.67
C VAL A 13 14.91 11.34 -39.29
N GLY A 14 15.18 12.63 -39.14
CA GLY A 14 15.53 13.21 -37.83
C GLY A 14 14.41 13.03 -36.80
N PHE A 15 13.16 13.29 -37.20
CA PHE A 15 12.00 13.16 -36.32
C PHE A 15 11.72 11.69 -35.96
N SER A 16 11.85 10.78 -36.92
CA SER A 16 11.72 9.34 -36.68
C SER A 16 12.81 8.81 -35.73
N GLY A 17 14.05 9.28 -35.89
CA GLY A 17 15.15 8.94 -34.98
C GLY A 17 14.92 9.48 -33.57
N PHE A 18 14.42 10.71 -33.46
CA PHE A 18 14.08 11.32 -32.18
C PHE A 18 12.93 10.58 -31.47
N LEU A 19 11.85 10.24 -32.19
CA LEU A 19 10.75 9.44 -31.65
C LEU A 19 11.22 8.04 -31.24
N PHE A 20 12.10 7.41 -32.02
CA PHE A 20 12.65 6.11 -31.67
C PHE A 20 13.51 6.19 -30.40
N TRP A 21 14.33 7.22 -30.26
CA TRP A 21 15.07 7.50 -29.04
C TRP A 21 14.13 7.72 -27.85
N GLN A 22 13.10 8.53 -28.02
CA GLN A 22 12.11 8.80 -26.97
C GLN A 22 11.32 7.54 -26.57
N LEU A 23 10.99 6.68 -27.54
CA LEU A 23 10.36 5.40 -27.28
C LEU A 23 11.29 4.43 -26.56
N GLN A 24 12.59 4.43 -26.87
CA GLN A 24 13.57 3.63 -26.12
C GLN A 24 13.76 4.15 -24.70
N GLU A 25 13.74 5.46 -24.49
CA GLU A 25 13.82 6.07 -23.16
C GLU A 25 12.54 5.79 -22.34
N GLN A 26 11.37 5.85 -22.98
CA GLN A 26 10.10 5.44 -22.37
C GLN A 26 10.06 3.94 -22.10
N LYS A 27 10.58 3.11 -23.00
CA LYS A 27 10.74 1.68 -22.76
C LYS A 27 11.70 1.39 -21.62
N LYS A 28 12.75 2.19 -21.43
CA LYS A 28 13.60 2.09 -20.24
C LYS A 28 12.86 2.49 -18.97
N LEU A 29 12.05 3.54 -19.00
CA LEU A 29 11.22 3.92 -17.84
C LEU A 29 10.14 2.89 -17.52
N ILE A 30 9.47 2.36 -18.54
CA ILE A 30 8.47 1.28 -18.39
C ILE A 30 9.16 -0.01 -17.98
N ALA A 31 10.30 -0.36 -18.58
CA ALA A 31 11.09 -1.50 -18.14
C ALA A 31 11.60 -1.29 -16.72
N HIS A 32 11.96 -0.09 -16.29
CA HIS A 32 12.39 0.17 -14.91
C HIS A 32 11.20 0.20 -13.93
N MET A 33 9.98 0.50 -14.39
CA MET A 33 8.75 0.33 -13.61
C MET A 33 8.33 -1.14 -13.53
N MET A 34 8.42 -1.88 -14.64
CA MET A 34 8.18 -3.31 -14.71
C MET A 34 9.25 -4.12 -13.98
N ASP A 35 10.51 -3.69 -14.02
CA ASP A 35 11.64 -4.27 -13.28
C ASP A 35 11.64 -3.79 -11.83
N SER A 36 10.97 -2.68 -11.48
CA SER A 36 10.65 -2.40 -10.07
C SER A 36 9.44 -3.19 -9.56
N GLU A 37 8.53 -3.62 -10.45
CA GLU A 37 7.49 -4.60 -10.13
C GLU A 37 8.06 -6.04 -10.11
N ASP A 38 9.01 -6.38 -10.99
CA ASP A 38 9.62 -7.72 -11.11
C ASP A 38 10.85 -7.91 -10.19
N LEU A 39 11.63 -6.88 -9.85
CA LEU A 39 12.65 -6.97 -8.78
C LEU A 39 12.02 -6.88 -7.37
N ALA A 40 10.77 -6.45 -7.25
CA ALA A 40 9.95 -6.71 -6.06
C ALA A 40 9.45 -8.17 -6.01
N SER A 41 9.60 -8.93 -7.10
CA SER A 41 9.23 -10.35 -7.21
C SER A 41 10.43 -11.32 -7.17
N SER A 42 11.61 -10.85 -6.73
CA SER A 42 12.68 -11.75 -6.31
C SER A 42 12.35 -12.37 -4.94
N GLU A 43 11.82 -13.59 -4.97
CA GLU A 43 11.89 -14.58 -3.88
C GLU A 43 11.41 -14.15 -2.48
N GLN A 44 10.44 -13.26 -2.38
CA GLN A 44 9.61 -13.16 -1.18
C GLN A 44 8.24 -13.70 -1.53
N ASP A 45 7.87 -14.81 -0.87
CA ASP A 45 6.49 -15.28 -0.86
C ASP A 45 5.56 -14.06 -0.67
N PRO A 46 4.47 -13.96 -1.45
CA PRO A 46 3.58 -12.80 -1.37
C PRO A 46 3.10 -12.61 0.07
N GLU A 47 3.59 -11.55 0.72
CA GLU A 47 3.25 -11.25 2.10
C GLU A 47 1.81 -10.73 2.16
N LEU A 48 0.91 -11.52 2.75
CA LEU A 48 -0.50 -11.16 2.90
C LEU A 48 -0.65 -10.18 4.07
N VAL A 49 -0.76 -8.88 3.75
CA VAL A 49 -1.03 -7.85 4.77
C VAL A 49 -2.54 -7.63 4.95
N LEU A 50 -3.06 -8.03 6.11
CA LEU A 50 -4.45 -7.81 6.49
C LEU A 50 -4.58 -6.50 7.30
N THR A 51 -5.27 -5.50 6.75
CA THR A 51 -5.58 -4.26 7.49
C THR A 51 -6.96 -4.33 8.14
N LEU A 52 -7.01 -4.25 9.46
CA LEU A 52 -8.27 -4.20 10.22
C LEU A 52 -8.56 -2.77 10.69
N ARG A 53 -9.81 -2.32 10.49
CA ARG A 53 -10.29 -1.02 10.99
C ARG A 53 -11.48 -1.21 11.91
N VAL A 54 -11.34 -0.81 13.16
CA VAL A 54 -12.46 -0.75 14.11
C VAL A 54 -13.31 0.48 13.79
N VAL A 55 -14.56 0.26 13.37
CA VAL A 55 -15.47 1.32 12.90
C VAL A 55 -15.88 2.26 14.03
N ASP A 56 -16.25 1.71 15.18
CA ASP A 56 -16.61 2.50 16.36
C ASP A 56 -16.05 1.85 17.64
N PRO A 57 -14.84 2.24 18.07
CA PRO A 57 -14.22 1.65 19.25
C PRO A 57 -14.93 2.04 20.56
N ILE A 58 -15.61 3.18 20.61
CA ILE A 58 -16.23 3.65 21.85
C ILE A 58 -17.49 2.87 22.16
N SER A 59 -18.34 2.59 21.16
CA SER A 59 -19.52 1.75 21.37
C SER A 59 -19.16 0.33 21.76
N VAL A 60 -18.11 -0.24 21.14
CA VAL A 60 -17.56 -1.55 21.52
C VAL A 60 -17.16 -1.56 22.99
N ALA A 61 -16.35 -0.58 23.43
CA ALA A 61 -15.93 -0.51 24.83
C ALA A 61 -17.11 -0.40 25.80
N LYS A 62 -18.11 0.43 25.47
CA LYS A 62 -19.30 0.62 26.31
C LYS A 62 -20.14 -0.66 26.42
N ARG A 63 -20.21 -1.46 25.36
CA ARG A 63 -20.94 -2.73 25.34
C ARG A 63 -20.25 -3.79 26.19
N GLU A 64 -18.94 -3.96 26.00
CA GLU A 64 -18.20 -5.07 26.61
C GLU A 64 -17.76 -4.78 28.06
N SER A 65 -17.64 -3.52 28.47
CA SER A 65 -17.10 -3.18 29.79
C SER A 65 -17.87 -2.09 30.55
N ARG A 66 -18.13 -2.38 31.83
CA ARG A 66 -18.80 -1.46 32.76
C ARG A 66 -17.88 -0.31 33.20
N SER A 67 -16.59 -0.57 33.37
CA SER A 67 -15.58 0.46 33.66
C SER A 67 -15.31 1.33 32.42
N ALA A 68 -15.28 0.71 31.24
CA ALA A 68 -15.14 1.44 29.99
C ALA A 68 -16.32 2.37 29.71
N ARG A 69 -17.56 2.03 30.14
CA ARG A 69 -18.69 2.97 30.08
C ARG A 69 -18.42 4.28 30.80
N MET A 70 -17.86 4.22 32.01
CA MET A 70 -17.55 5.42 32.80
C MET A 70 -16.36 6.21 32.24
N LEU A 71 -15.36 5.50 31.71
CA LEU A 71 -14.14 6.11 31.17
C LEU A 71 -14.34 6.66 29.76
N ALA A 72 -15.23 6.08 28.95
CA ALA A 72 -15.49 6.51 27.58
C ALA A 72 -16.01 7.95 27.51
N ASP A 73 -16.81 8.36 28.49
CA ASP A 73 -17.40 9.70 28.54
C ASP A 73 -16.38 10.76 29.03
N ARG A 74 -15.37 10.35 29.81
CA ARG A 74 -14.35 11.27 30.38
C ARG A 74 -13.02 11.27 29.63
N LEU A 75 -12.62 10.13 29.06
CA LEU A 75 -11.32 9.88 28.46
C LEU A 75 -11.46 9.05 27.17
N PRO A 76 -12.14 9.58 26.12
CA PRO A 76 -12.46 8.82 24.92
C PRO A 76 -11.22 8.37 24.13
N VAL A 77 -10.15 9.18 24.11
CA VAL A 77 -8.89 8.83 23.41
C VAL A 77 -8.21 7.63 24.06
N MET A 78 -8.20 7.57 25.40
CA MET A 78 -7.62 6.45 26.13
C MET A 78 -8.42 5.17 25.89
N VAL A 79 -9.74 5.25 25.97
CA VAL A 79 -10.61 4.10 25.71
C VAL A 79 -10.46 3.57 24.29
N ARG A 80 -10.32 4.46 23.30
CA ARG A 80 -10.02 4.05 21.91
C ARG A 80 -8.74 3.23 21.82
N LYS A 81 -7.66 3.69 22.44
CA LYS A 81 -6.37 2.96 22.45
C LYS A 81 -6.49 1.61 23.14
N MET A 82 -7.18 1.57 24.29
CA MET A 82 -7.42 0.31 25.02
C MET A 82 -8.17 -0.71 24.15
N VAL A 83 -9.18 -0.27 23.40
CA VAL A 83 -9.93 -1.15 22.49
C VAL A 83 -9.03 -1.70 21.40
N TYR A 84 -8.19 -0.87 20.78
CA TYR A 84 -7.26 -1.35 19.74
C TYR A 84 -6.26 -2.35 20.30
N GLN A 85 -5.74 -2.10 21.51
CA GLN A 85 -4.82 -3.02 22.18
C GLN A 85 -5.49 -4.35 22.54
N GLU A 86 -6.72 -4.32 23.06
CA GLU A 86 -7.42 -5.55 23.42
C GLU A 86 -7.81 -6.36 22.17
N VAL A 87 -8.30 -5.71 21.11
CA VAL A 87 -8.60 -6.38 19.84
C VAL A 87 -7.36 -7.01 19.24
N MET A 88 -6.22 -6.31 19.26
CA MET A 88 -4.95 -6.87 18.79
C MET A 88 -4.56 -8.10 19.60
N LYS A 89 -4.62 -8.03 20.93
CA LYS A 89 -4.26 -9.13 21.83
C LYS A 89 -5.19 -10.34 21.67
N GLU A 90 -6.50 -10.12 21.56
CA GLU A 90 -7.47 -11.20 21.33
C GLU A 90 -7.23 -11.89 19.98
N LEU A 91 -6.96 -11.11 18.92
CA LEU A 91 -6.63 -11.65 17.62
C LEU A 91 -5.29 -12.41 17.62
N GLU A 92 -4.29 -11.91 18.36
CA GLU A 92 -2.99 -12.55 18.52
C GLU A 92 -3.17 -13.93 19.13
N GLN A 93 -3.97 -13.99 20.19
CA GLN A 93 -4.28 -15.24 20.87
C GLN A 93 -5.03 -16.21 19.95
N GLU A 94 -6.06 -15.77 19.22
CA GLU A 94 -6.78 -16.64 18.29
C GLU A 94 -5.88 -17.20 17.18
N LEU A 95 -4.97 -16.39 16.65
CA LEU A 95 -4.04 -16.82 15.60
C LEU A 95 -2.96 -17.75 16.16
N TYR A 96 -2.46 -17.46 17.36
CA TYR A 96 -1.54 -18.32 18.08
C TYR A 96 -2.14 -19.70 18.39
N GLU A 97 -3.40 -19.75 18.85
CA GLU A 97 -4.14 -21.00 19.09
C GLU A 97 -4.33 -21.84 17.81
N ARG A 98 -4.27 -21.20 16.63
CA ARG A 98 -4.32 -21.86 15.32
C ARG A 98 -2.93 -22.15 14.74
N GLU A 99 -1.87 -21.94 15.52
CA GLU A 99 -0.48 -22.11 15.11
C GLU A 99 -0.10 -21.23 13.89
N ILE A 100 -0.71 -20.05 13.78
CA ILE A 100 -0.43 -19.07 12.72
C ILE A 100 0.50 -17.99 13.29
N GLU A 101 1.75 -17.98 12.85
CA GLU A 101 2.71 -16.93 13.20
C GLU A 101 2.40 -15.65 12.40
N VAL A 102 2.16 -14.54 13.11
CA VAL A 102 1.88 -13.24 12.50
C VAL A 102 2.64 -12.12 13.20
N GLU A 103 3.06 -11.11 12.44
CA GLU A 103 3.51 -9.84 12.99
C GLU A 103 2.32 -8.86 13.00
N MET A 104 2.02 -8.29 14.17
CA MET A 104 0.92 -7.34 14.31
C MET A 104 1.39 -5.98 14.81
N GLY A 105 0.93 -4.93 14.13
CA GLY A 105 1.22 -3.55 14.46
C GLY A 105 -0.02 -2.66 14.36
N ILE A 106 -0.08 -1.63 15.21
CA ILE A 106 -1.15 -0.62 15.17
C ILE A 106 -0.62 0.61 14.42
N GLU A 107 -1.14 0.86 13.22
CA GLU A 107 -0.94 2.11 12.49
C GLU A 107 -2.00 3.15 12.87
N TYR A 108 -1.58 4.33 13.32
CA TYR A 108 -2.47 5.47 13.52
C TYR A 108 -2.53 6.30 12.23
N ARG A 109 -3.65 6.22 11.51
CA ARG A 109 -3.96 7.07 10.35
C ARG A 109 -4.94 8.17 10.73
#